data_AF-A0A6C2DYB4-F1
#
_entry.id   AF-A0A6C2DYB4-F1
#
_cell.length_a   1.000
_cell.length_b   1.000
_cell.length_c   1.000
_cell.angle_alpha   90.00
_cell.angle_beta   90.00
_cell.angle_gamma   90.00
#
_symmetry.space_group_name_H-M   'P 1'
#
loop_
_entity.id
_entity.type
_entity.pdbx_description
1 polymer ?
#
loop_
_entity_poly.entity_id
_entity_poly.type
_entity_poly.pdbx_seq_one_letter_code
_entity_poly.pdbx_strand_id
1 'polypeptide(L)'
;MAREARQISAIAAAAIAPMPIPFADIWTITPVQMLMVRAIGNIYGYKLDAKTVKEMLAVVGGGMLGQQICLALFKIGLPGAGGFGGAAFVFFWTHGIGNAAELYFQSGMTATNEDLAAARKEGMNQAKMNPH
;
A
#
# COMPACT_ATOMS: atom_id res chain seq x y z
N MET A 1 6.88 -13.57 7.94
CA MET A 1 5.82 -12.82 8.63
C MET A 1 5.54 -11.44 8.00
N ALA A 2 6.40 -10.42 8.14
CA ALA A 2 6.08 -9.08 7.58
C ALA A 2 6.01 -9.08 6.05
N ARG A 3 6.94 -9.75 5.37
CA ARG A 3 6.91 -9.97 3.92
C ARG A 3 5.63 -10.68 3.43
N GLU A 4 5.16 -11.69 4.16
CA GLU A 4 3.92 -12.42 3.81
C GLU A 4 2.69 -11.51 3.96
N ALA A 5 2.64 -10.70 5.03
CA ALA A 5 1.58 -9.72 5.22
C ALA A 5 1.54 -8.71 4.05
N ARG A 6 2.70 -8.27 3.54
CA ARG A 6 2.78 -7.41 2.35
C ARG A 6 2.22 -8.10 1.12
N GLN A 7 2.65 -9.33 0.87
CA GLN A 7 2.30 -10.08 -0.33
C GLN A 7 0.81 -10.41 -0.40
N ILE A 8 0.23 -10.93 0.69
CA ILE A 8 -1.21 -11.24 0.76
C ILE A 8 -2.04 -9.96 0.56
N SER A 9 -1.64 -8.87 1.21
CA SER A 9 -2.35 -7.60 1.11
C SER A 9 -2.23 -6.98 -0.29
N ALA A 10 -1.06 -7.09 -0.93
CA ALA A 10 -0.85 -6.62 -2.29
C ALA A 10 -1.67 -7.41 -3.30
N ILE A 11 -1.76 -8.74 -3.17
CA ILE A 11 -2.61 -9.59 -4.01
C ILE A 11 -4.08 -9.21 -3.82
N ALA A 12 -4.54 -9.09 -2.57
CA ALA A 12 -5.93 -8.74 -2.26
C ALA A 12 -6.29 -7.35 -2.80
N ALA A 13 -5.42 -6.36 -2.62
CA ALA A 13 -5.63 -5.01 -3.15
C ALA A 13 -5.65 -4.99 -4.69
N ALA A 14 -4.74 -5.73 -5.33
CA ALA A 14 -4.67 -5.84 -6.78
C ALA A 14 -5.89 -6.55 -7.38
N ALA A 15 -6.48 -7.53 -6.68
CA ALA A 15 -7.71 -8.21 -7.11
C ALA A 15 -8.94 -7.28 -7.09
N ILE A 16 -8.93 -6.24 -6.25
CA ILE A 16 -10.02 -5.26 -6.12
C ILE A 16 -9.92 -4.15 -7.18
N ALA A 17 -8.69 -3.79 -7.57
CA ALA A 17 -8.40 -2.67 -8.48
C ALA A 17 -9.12 -2.67 -9.85
N PRO A 18 -9.47 -3.82 -10.47
CA PRO A 18 -10.22 -3.85 -11.73
C PRO A 18 -11.63 -3.28 -11.67
N MET A 19 -12.17 -3.00 -10.47
CA MET A 19 -13.52 -2.45 -10.32
C MET A 19 -13.65 -1.08 -11.02
N PRO A 20 -14.61 -0.89 -11.95
CA PRO A 20 -14.66 0.28 -12.85
C PRO A 20 -15.18 1.56 -12.18
N ILE A 21 -15.24 1.61 -10.84
CA ILE A 21 -15.72 2.75 -10.07
C ILE A 21 -14.50 3.55 -9.59
N PRO A 22 -14.30 4.80 -10.07
CA PRO A 22 -13.25 5.66 -9.56
C PRO A 22 -13.46 5.95 -8.07
N PHE A 23 -12.38 6.07 -7.31
CA PHE A 23 -12.39 6.38 -5.87
C PHE A 23 -13.05 5.35 -4.94
N ALA A 24 -13.74 4.33 -5.46
CA ALA A 24 -14.24 3.21 -4.65
C ALA A 24 -13.10 2.48 -3.92
N ASP A 25 -11.89 2.55 -4.49
CA ASP A 25 -10.65 2.01 -3.92
C ASP A 25 -10.35 2.57 -2.52
N ILE A 26 -10.84 3.77 -2.19
CA ILE A 26 -10.72 4.35 -0.85
C ILE A 26 -11.46 3.49 0.19
N TRP A 27 -12.59 2.91 -0.18
CA TRP A 27 -13.42 2.12 0.73
C TRP A 27 -13.12 0.62 0.67
N THR A 28 -12.47 0.16 -0.39
CA THR A 28 -12.19 -1.27 -0.62
C THR A 28 -10.72 -1.62 -0.42
N ILE A 29 -9.77 -0.83 -0.94
CA ILE A 29 -8.33 -1.10 -0.87
C ILE A 29 -7.72 -0.57 0.44
N THR A 30 -8.16 0.59 0.92
CA THR A 30 -7.64 1.18 2.17
C THR A 30 -7.77 0.25 3.37
N PRO A 31 -8.92 -0.44 3.61
CA PRO A 31 -9.02 -1.40 4.71
C PRO A 31 -7.97 -2.51 4.64
N VAL A 32 -7.69 -3.04 3.45
CA VAL A 32 -6.66 -4.06 3.23
C VAL A 32 -5.28 -3.51 3.62
N GLN A 33 -4.95 -2.30 3.19
CA GLN A 33 -3.69 -1.65 3.54
C GLN A 33 -3.59 -1.28 5.03
N MET A 34 -4.69 -0.92 5.68
CA MET A 34 -4.73 -0.69 7.14
C MET A 34 -4.47 -1.98 7.91
N LEU A 35 -5.12 -3.08 7.53
CA LEU A 35 -4.88 -4.39 8.14
C LEU A 35 -3.42 -4.84 7.96
N MET A 36 -2.82 -4.59 6.80
CA MET A 36 -1.41 -4.82 6.55
C MET A 36 -0.51 -4.04 7.52
N VAL A 37 -0.71 -2.72 7.63
CA VAL A 37 0.09 -1.87 8.53
C VAL A 37 -0.08 -2.30 9.98
N ARG A 38 -1.30 -2.66 10.40
CA ARG A 38 -1.57 -3.19 11.74
C ARG A 38 -0.85 -4.51 11.99
N ALA A 39 -0.91 -5.44 11.03
CA ALA A 39 -0.25 -6.73 11.13
C ALA A 39 1.27 -6.58 11.22
N ILE A 40 1.86 -5.69 10.41
CA ILE A 40 3.28 -5.35 10.49
C ILE A 40 3.60 -4.75 11.87
N GLY A 41 2.86 -3.74 12.32
CA GLY A 41 3.06 -3.14 13.65
C GLY A 41 3.05 -4.16 14.78
N ASN A 42 2.09 -5.10 14.76
CA ASN A 42 2.02 -6.19 15.73
C ASN A 42 3.25 -7.11 15.70
N ILE A 43 3.81 -7.39 14.52
CA ILE A 43 5.04 -8.19 14.37
C ILE A 43 6.24 -7.49 15.02
N TYR A 44 6.30 -6.16 14.95
CA TYR A 44 7.33 -5.35 15.60
C TYR A 44 7.00 -5.01 17.07
N GLY A 45 5.93 -5.58 17.64
CA GLY A 45 5.58 -5.44 19.07
C GLY A 45 4.66 -4.24 19.40
N TYR A 46 4.16 -3.52 18.40
CA TYR A 46 3.26 -2.38 18.61
C TYR A 46 1.79 -2.81 18.57
N LYS A 47 1.02 -2.47 19.62
CA LYS A 47 -0.43 -2.65 19.63
C LYS A 47 -1.10 -1.38 19.13
N LEU A 48 -1.54 -1.41 17.88
CA LEU A 48 -2.14 -0.25 17.22
C LEU A 48 -3.66 -0.35 17.19
N ASP A 49 -4.33 0.74 17.57
CA ASP A 49 -5.76 0.91 17.35
C ASP A 49 -6.06 1.34 15.91
N ALA A 50 -7.34 1.35 15.53
CA ALA A 50 -7.74 1.68 14.17
C ALA A 50 -7.41 3.14 13.77
N LYS A 51 -7.42 4.07 14.73
CA LYS A 51 -7.12 5.48 14.48
C LYS A 51 -5.62 5.66 14.21
N THR A 52 -4.77 5.10 15.07
CA THR A 52 -3.31 5.11 14.91
C THR A 52 -2.89 4.44 13.61
N VAL A 53 -3.46 3.29 13.26
CA VAL A 53 -3.19 2.61 11.98
C VAL A 53 -3.52 3.51 10.79
N LYS A 54 -4.64 4.23 10.84
CA LYS A 54 -5.05 5.15 9.77
C LYS A 54 -4.07 6.32 9.62
N GLU A 55 -3.65 6.92 10.74
CA GLU A 55 -2.66 8.00 10.74
C GLU A 55 -1.30 7.50 10.22
N MET A 56 -0.86 6.33 10.66
CA MET A 56 0.37 5.70 10.18
C MET A 56 0.30 5.39 8.69
N LEU A 57 -0.81 4.83 8.21
CA LEU A 57 -1.02 4.56 6.79
C LEU A 57 -0.93 5.86 5.96
N ALA A 58 -1.43 6.99 6.47
CA ALA A 58 -1.30 8.27 5.79
C ALA A 58 0.17 8.70 5.68
N VAL A 59 0.97 8.47 6.73
CA VAL A 59 2.41 8.77 6.78
C VAL A 59 3.19 7.83 5.85
N VAL A 60 3.13 6.52 6.06
CA VAL A 60 3.92 5.53 5.29
C VAL A 60 3.43 5.44 3.83
N GLY A 61 2.14 5.67 3.61
CA GLY A 61 1.52 5.73 2.28
C GLY A 61 1.80 7.02 1.53
N GLY A 62 2.35 8.05 2.18
CA GLY A 62 2.75 9.30 1.53
C GLY A 62 1.56 10.09 0.95
N GLY A 63 0.42 10.08 1.65
CA GLY A 63 -0.81 10.70 1.18
C GLY A 63 -1.54 9.81 0.17
N MET A 64 -2.56 9.11 0.66
CA MET A 64 -3.38 8.18 -0.13
C MET A 64 -4.01 8.80 -1.40
N LEU A 65 -4.11 10.14 -1.45
CA LEU A 65 -4.64 10.88 -2.59
C LEU A 65 -3.86 10.60 -3.90
N GLY A 66 -2.53 10.43 -3.83
CA GLY A 66 -1.71 10.15 -5.00
C GLY A 66 -2.06 8.83 -5.68
N GLN A 67 -2.25 7.77 -4.88
CA GLN A 67 -2.69 6.45 -5.38
C GLN A 67 -4.04 6.57 -6.11
N GLN A 68 -4.97 7.34 -5.53
CA GLN A 68 -6.32 7.50 -6.09
C GLN A 68 -6.31 8.28 -7.41
N ILE A 69 -5.47 9.31 -7.52
CA ILE A 69 -5.28 10.04 -8.78
C ILE A 69 -4.71 9.10 -9.85
N CYS A 70 -3.68 8.32 -9.53
CA CYS A 70 -3.12 7.34 -10.47
C CYS A 70 -4.18 6.31 -10.91
N LEU A 71 -4.95 5.76 -9.97
CA LEU A 71 -6.01 4.80 -10.27
C LEU A 71 -7.14 5.40 -11.10
N ALA A 72 -7.55 6.63 -10.80
CA ALA A 72 -8.53 7.36 -11.61
C ALA A 72 -8.01 7.58 -13.04
N LEU A 73 -6.73 7.96 -13.20
CA LEU A 73 -6.10 8.12 -14.52
C LEU A 73 -6.06 6.79 -15.30
N PHE A 74 -5.75 5.67 -14.65
CA PHE A 74 -5.81 4.35 -15.30
C PHE A 74 -7.23 4.02 -15.78
N LYS A 75 -8.24 4.27 -14.94
CA LYS A 75 -9.64 3.97 -15.23
C LYS A 75 -10.22 4.88 -16.33
N ILE A 76 -9.81 6.16 -16.37
CA ILE A 76 -10.26 7.14 -17.37
C ILE A 76 -9.50 7.00 -18.70
N GLY A 77 -8.18 6.79 -18.65
CA GLY A 77 -7.32 6.76 -19.83
C GLY A 77 -7.51 5.52 -20.71
N LEU A 78 -7.92 4.39 -20.13
CA LEU A 78 -8.18 3.13 -20.84
C LEU A 78 -9.43 2.44 -20.27
N PRO A 79 -10.63 2.79 -20.74
CA PRO A 79 -11.86 2.09 -20.36
C PRO A 79 -11.75 0.59 -20.65
N GLY A 80 -11.97 -0.27 -19.65
CA GLY A 80 -11.86 -1.73 -19.76
C GLY A 80 -10.43 -2.30 -19.61
N ALA A 81 -9.43 -1.72 -20.27
CA ALA A 81 -8.03 -2.20 -20.20
C ALA A 81 -7.22 -1.61 -19.02
N GLY A 82 -7.64 -0.45 -18.50
CA GLY A 82 -6.99 0.24 -17.39
C GLY A 82 -7.03 -0.52 -16.06
N GLY A 83 -7.95 -1.48 -15.91
CA GLY A 83 -8.04 -2.34 -14.73
C GLY A 83 -6.79 -3.19 -14.49
N PHE A 84 -6.16 -3.71 -15.54
CA PHE A 84 -4.93 -4.51 -15.42
C PHE A 84 -3.72 -3.66 -15.04
N GLY A 85 -3.57 -2.46 -15.65
CA GLY A 85 -2.54 -1.50 -15.27
C GLY A 85 -2.70 -0.99 -13.84
N GLY A 86 -3.95 -0.71 -13.44
CA GLY A 86 -4.31 -0.34 -12.08
C GLY A 86 -4.02 -1.44 -11.06
N ALA A 87 -4.33 -2.70 -11.38
CA ALA A 87 -4.03 -3.84 -10.52
C ALA A 87 -2.53 -4.03 -10.30
N ALA A 88 -1.73 -3.98 -11.37
CA ALA A 88 -0.27 -4.04 -11.27
C ALA A 88 0.28 -2.87 -10.44
N PHE A 89 -0.20 -1.65 -10.68
CA PHE A 89 0.20 -0.48 -9.91
C PHE A 89 -0.12 -0.64 -8.42
N VAL A 90 -1.34 -1.06 -8.08
CA VAL A 90 -1.78 -1.26 -6.69
C VAL A 90 -0.98 -2.35 -6.00
N PHE A 91 -0.66 -3.43 -6.71
CA PHE A 91 0.19 -4.49 -6.18
C PHE A 91 1.55 -3.93 -5.75
N PHE A 92 2.26 -3.25 -6.65
CA PHE A 92 3.57 -2.67 -6.35
C PHE A 92 3.47 -1.60 -5.27
N TRP A 93 2.47 -0.74 -5.35
CA TRP A 93 2.26 0.34 -4.39
C TRP A 93 2.00 -0.20 -2.98
N THR A 94 1.18 -1.24 -2.84
CA THR A 94 0.88 -1.87 -1.55
C THR A 94 2.13 -2.53 -0.96
N HIS A 95 2.97 -3.18 -1.78
CA HIS A 95 4.28 -3.65 -1.36
C HIS A 95 5.21 -2.52 -0.89
N GLY A 96 5.17 -1.38 -1.57
CA GLY A 96 5.88 -0.17 -1.16
C GLY A 96 5.44 0.34 0.20
N ILE A 97 4.13 0.49 0.42
CA ILE A 97 3.56 0.90 1.72
C ILE A 97 4.03 -0.04 2.82
N GLY A 98 3.96 -1.36 2.58
CA GLY A 98 4.40 -2.33 3.56
C GLY A 98 5.88 -2.20 3.89
N ASN A 99 6.74 -1.98 2.89
CA ASN A 99 8.18 -1.82 3.10
C ASN A 99 8.50 -0.54 3.90
N ALA A 100 7.79 0.55 3.62
CA ALA A 100 7.88 1.78 4.40
C ALA A 100 7.36 1.58 5.84
N ALA A 101 6.30 0.79 6.04
CA ALA A 101 5.80 0.45 7.36
C ALA A 101 6.81 -0.39 8.17
N GLU A 102 7.46 -1.37 7.55
CA GLU A 102 8.53 -2.15 8.20
C GLU A 102 9.65 -1.23 8.69
N LEU A 103 10.16 -0.34 7.83
CA LEU A 103 11.18 0.65 8.22
C LEU A 103 10.68 1.58 9.34
N TYR A 104 9.44 2.05 9.25
CA TYR A 104 8.85 2.93 10.24
C TYR A 104 8.83 2.27 11.63
N PHE A 105 8.35 1.03 11.73
CA PHE A 105 8.32 0.33 13.02
C PHE A 105 9.71 -0.11 13.51
N GLN A 106 10.59 -0.54 12.60
CA GLN A 106 11.96 -0.92 12.92
C GLN A 106 12.79 0.25 13.46
N SER A 107 12.56 1.46 12.95
CA SER A 107 13.21 2.70 13.44
C SER A 107 12.62 3.24 14.74
N GLY A 108 11.67 2.54 15.37
CA GLY A 108 10.97 3.08 16.53
C GLY A 108 10.08 4.28 16.20
N MET A 109 9.51 4.32 14.99
CA MET A 109 8.66 5.41 14.47
C MET A 109 9.38 6.75 14.28
N THR A 110 10.69 6.72 14.03
CA THR A 110 11.53 7.93 13.87
C THR A 110 11.99 8.20 12.44
N ALA A 111 11.75 7.26 11.50
CA ALA A 111 12.10 7.43 10.09
C ALA A 111 11.49 8.71 9.49
N THR A 112 12.27 9.45 8.70
CA THR A 112 11.81 10.70 8.08
C THR A 112 10.90 10.44 6.88
N ASN A 113 10.23 11.48 6.40
CA ASN A 113 9.45 11.37 5.16
C ASN A 113 10.30 10.98 3.95
N GLU A 114 11.57 11.42 3.88
CA GLU A 114 12.50 11.00 2.83
C GLU A 114 12.81 9.50 2.93
N ASP A 115 13.10 9.00 4.13
CA ASP A 115 13.38 7.58 4.37
C ASP A 115 12.19 6.72 3.99
N LEU A 116 10.99 7.13 4.39
CA LEU A 116 9.75 6.42 4.07
C LEU A 116 9.44 6.45 2.57
N ALA A 117 9.71 7.56 1.88
CA ALA A 117 9.57 7.63 0.43
C ALA A 117 10.58 6.73 -0.30
N ALA A 118 11.82 6.68 0.18
CA ALA A 118 12.85 5.80 -0.35
C ALA A 118 12.48 4.33 -0.14
N ALA A 119 12.07 3.95 1.07
CA ALA A 119 11.62 2.60 1.39
C ALA A 119 10.39 2.18 0.57
N ARG A 120 9.45 3.11 0.33
CA ARG A 120 8.28 2.83 -0.51
C ARG A 120 8.70 2.53 -1.95
N LYS A 121 9.60 3.35 -2.51
CA LYS A 121 10.14 3.16 -3.85
C LYS A 121 10.90 1.84 -3.97
N GLU A 122 11.68 1.50 -2.96
CA GLU A 122 12.38 0.23 -2.89
C GLU A 122 11.41 -0.96 -2.87
N GLY A 123 10.39 -0.92 -2.00
CA GLY A 123 9.38 -1.97 -1.92
C GLY A 123 8.61 -2.16 -3.22
N MET A 124 8.31 -1.06 -3.93
CA MET A 124 7.72 -1.12 -5.27
C MET A 124 8.66 -1.80 -6.28
N ASN A 125 9.96 -1.52 -6.23
CA ASN A 125 10.94 -2.13 -7.13
C ASN A 125 11.15 -3.61 -6.84
N GLN A 126 11.21 -4.01 -5.56
CA GLN A 126 11.28 -5.42 -5.16
C GLN A 126 10.11 -6.21 -5.73
N ALA A 127 8.89 -5.68 -5.62
CA ALA A 127 7.68 -6.33 -6.13
C ALA A 127 7.64 -6.42 -7.67
N LYS A 128 8.28 -5.48 -8.39
CA LYS A 128 8.45 -5.58 -9.85
C LYS A 128 9.44 -6.68 -10.25
N MET A 129 10.50 -6.85 -9.46
CA MET A 129 11.56 -7.83 -9.75
C MET A 129 11.19 -9.26 -9.33
N ASN A 130 10.28 -9.41 -8.36
CA ASN A 130 9.82 -10.71 -7.89
C ASN A 130 8.30 -10.69 -7.65
N PRO A 131 7.48 -10.92 -8.69
CA PRO A 131 6.03 -10.84 -8.61
C PRO A 131 5.37 -12.06 -7.92
N HIS A 132 6.16 -13.03 -7.43
CA HIS A 132 5.69 -14.31 -6.90
C HIS A 132 5.33 -14.26 -5.42
#